data_AF-A0A822Y7M6-F1
#
_entry.id   AF-A0A822Y7M6-F1
#
_cell.length_a   1.000
_cell.length_b   1.000
_cell.length_c   1.000
_cell.angle_alpha   90.00
_cell.angle_beta   90.00
_cell.angle_gamma   90.00
#
_symmetry.space_group_name_H-M   'P 1'
#
loop_
_entity.id
_entity.type
_entity.pdbx_description
1 polymer ?
#
loop_
_entity_poly.entity_id
_entity_poly.type
_entity_poly.pdbx_seq_one_letter_code
_entity_poly.pdbx_strand_id
1 'polypeptide(L)'
;MLTSLFSASEVAGILTIPLSMEEEEDKLIWAYSKDGQYSVKSSYQIARKLNEETRRAANNQIVTQAPPSLWKKVWQLKVPPKIKNFIWRVCW
;
A
#
# COMPACT_ATOMS: atom_id res chain seq x y z
N MET A 1 20.32 26.85 -10.47
CA MET A 1 20.50 25.56 -9.76
C MET A 1 19.18 24.89 -9.44
N LEU A 2 18.18 25.57 -8.84
CA LEU A 2 16.86 24.96 -8.62
C LEU A 2 16.12 24.60 -9.92
N THR A 3 16.09 25.53 -10.89
CA THR A 3 15.43 25.34 -12.19
C THR A 3 16.04 24.25 -13.09
N SER A 4 17.26 23.80 -12.78
CA SER A 4 17.93 22.71 -13.48
C SER A 4 17.72 21.35 -12.82
N LEU A 5 17.24 21.33 -11.57
CA LEU A 5 17.07 20.11 -10.76
C LEU A 5 15.60 19.75 -10.52
N PHE A 6 14.71 20.73 -10.55
CA PHE A 6 13.31 20.59 -10.19
C PHE A 6 12.38 21.12 -11.28
N SER A 7 11.18 20.56 -11.37
CA SER A 7 10.11 21.06 -12.23
C SER A 7 9.65 22.45 -11.78
N ALA A 8 9.02 23.21 -12.68
CA ALA A 8 8.52 24.55 -12.36
C ALA A 8 7.55 24.55 -11.16
N SER A 9 6.72 23.50 -11.03
CA SER A 9 5.80 23.34 -9.91
C SER A 9 6.52 23.12 -8.59
N GLU A 10 7.59 22.31 -8.60
CA GLU A 10 8.40 22.05 -7.40
C GLU A 10 9.19 23.30 -6.99
N VAL A 11 9.77 24.03 -7.95
CA VAL A 11 10.46 25.30 -7.66
C VAL A 11 9.50 26.29 -7.01
N ALA A 12 8.28 26.44 -7.54
CA ALA A 12 7.26 27.29 -6.95
C ALA A 12 6.93 26.86 -5.51
N GLY A 13 6.80 25.56 -5.25
CA GLY A 13 6.58 25.02 -3.91
C GLY A 13 7.74 25.29 -2.95
N ILE A 14 8.98 25.02 -3.36
CA ILE A 14 10.18 25.23 -2.54
C ILE A 14 10.29 26.69 -2.11
N LEU A 15 10.03 27.64 -3.02
CA LEU A 15 10.10 29.07 -2.72
C LEU A 15 9.04 29.55 -1.72
N THR A 16 8.01 28.75 -1.43
CA THR A 16 7.01 29.07 -0.40
C THR A 16 7.38 28.60 1.00
N ILE A 17 8.43 27.77 1.15
CA ILE A 17 8.86 27.27 2.45
C ILE A 17 9.51 28.43 3.22
N PRO A 18 8.98 28.82 4.40
CA PRO A 18 9.57 29.86 5.20
C PRO A 18 10.94 29.41 5.71
N LEU A 19 11.95 30.24 5.48
CA LEU A 19 13.28 30.03 6.05
C LEU A 19 13.27 30.46 7.52
N SER A 20 13.87 29.65 8.38
CA SER A 20 14.12 30.05 9.76
C SER A 20 15.01 31.30 9.77
N MET A 21 14.67 32.29 10.60
CA MET A 21 15.55 33.43 10.86
C MET A 21 16.68 33.08 11.82
N GLU A 22 16.50 32.00 12.58
CA GLU A 22 17.50 31.47 13.50
C GLU A 22 18.29 30.35 12.82
N GLU A 23 19.61 30.34 13.03
CA GLU A 23 20.47 29.23 12.63
C GLU A 23 20.21 28.04 13.55
N GLU A 24 19.22 27.22 13.19
CA GLU A 24 19.05 25.89 13.77
C GLU A 24 19.80 24.85 12.93
N GLU A 25 20.40 23.88 13.61
CA GLU A 25 20.96 22.70 12.94
C GLU A 25 19.84 21.83 12.35
N ASP A 26 20.10 21.29 11.15
CA ASP A 26 19.20 20.35 10.49
C ASP A 26 18.99 19.10 11.35
N LYS A 27 17.73 18.67 11.46
CA LYS A 27 17.33 17.48 12.24
C LYS A 27 16.63 16.48 11.33
N LEU A 28 16.92 15.20 11.54
CA LEU A 28 16.16 14.12 10.92
C LEU A 28 14.76 14.05 11.53
N ILE A 29 13.74 14.33 10.72
CA ILE A 29 12.34 14.29 11.12
C ILE A 29 11.62 13.20 10.34
N TRP A 30 10.91 12.33 11.05
CA TRP A 30 10.03 11.34 10.47
C TRP A 30 8.64 11.94 10.24
N ALA A 31 8.33 12.30 9.00
CA ALA A 31 7.07 12.95 8.61
C ALA A 31 5.80 12.16 8.99
N TYR A 32 5.94 10.87 9.27
CA TYR A 32 4.83 9.98 9.64
C TYR A 32 4.72 9.75 11.16
N SER A 33 5.39 10.56 11.97
CA SER A 33 5.15 10.65 13.41
C SER A 33 4.83 12.09 13.81
N LYS A 34 3.94 12.24 14.81
CA LYS A 34 3.52 13.56 15.30
C LYS A 34 4.63 14.32 16.02
N ASP A 35 5.52 13.59 16.67
CA ASP A 35 6.69 14.11 17.37
C ASP A 35 7.95 14.12 16.50
N GLY A 36 7.82 13.76 15.21
CA GLY A 36 8.95 13.66 14.29
C GLY A 36 9.90 12.50 14.58
N GLN A 37 9.63 11.65 15.57
CA GLN A 37 10.54 10.55 15.92
C GLN A 37 10.31 9.31 15.04
N TYR A 38 11.42 8.72 14.61
CA TYR A 38 11.38 7.45 13.91
C TYR A 38 11.10 6.30 14.88
N SER A 39 10.26 5.35 14.47
CA SER A 39 10.12 4.07 15.14
C SER A 39 9.88 2.95 14.14
N VAL A 40 10.33 1.73 14.46
CA VAL A 40 10.03 0.53 13.64
C VAL A 40 8.52 0.33 13.49
N LYS A 41 7.73 0.71 14.49
CA LYS A 41 6.27 0.63 14.47
C LYS A 41 5.67 1.55 13.40
N SER A 42 6.09 2.82 13.34
CA SER A 42 5.56 3.78 12.37
C SER A 42 5.99 3.43 10.94
N SER A 43 7.24 3.00 10.73
CA SER A 43 7.70 2.56 9.40
C SER A 43 6.99 1.28 8.94
N TYR A 44 6.80 0.29 9.83
CA TYR A 44 6.04 -0.91 9.51
C TYR A 44 4.58 -0.61 9.12
N GLN A 45 3.93 0.32 9.80
CA GLN A 45 2.55 0.73 9.46
C GLN A 45 2.46 1.30 8.04
N ILE A 46 3.43 2.10 7.61
CA ILE A 46 3.48 2.65 6.25
C ILE A 46 3.75 1.54 5.23
N ALA A 47 4.77 0.70 5.48
CA ALA A 47 5.12 -0.40 4.60
C ALA A 47 3.92 -1.33 4.38
N ARG A 48 3.15 -1.59 5.44
CA ARG A 48 1.93 -2.40 5.35
C ARG A 48 0.84 -1.72 4.51
N LYS A 49 0.60 -0.41 4.71
CA LYS A 49 -0.37 0.35 3.90
C LYS A 49 -0.01 0.35 2.42
N LEU A 50 1.25 0.59 2.09
CA LEU A 50 1.73 0.58 0.71
C LEU A 50 1.56 -0.80 0.06
N ASN A 51 1.83 -1.87 0.80
CA ASN A 51 1.59 -3.23 0.32
C ASN A 51 0.10 -3.51 0.10
N GLU A 52 -0.78 -3.05 1.00
CA GLU A 52 -2.24 -3.15 0.82
C GLU A 52 -2.71 -2.38 -0.43
N GLU A 53 -2.22 -1.16 -0.66
CA GLU A 53 -2.54 -0.35 -1.85
C GLU A 53 -2.06 -1.04 -3.13
N THR A 54 -0.84 -1.60 -3.11
CA THR A 54 -0.29 -2.37 -4.23
C THR A 54 -1.15 -3.61 -4.52
N ARG A 55 -1.56 -4.33 -3.48
CA ARG A 55 -2.46 -5.49 -3.62
C ARG A 55 -3.83 -5.10 -4.15
N ARG A 56 -4.39 -3.97 -3.71
CA ARG A 56 -5.68 -3.45 -4.23
C ARG A 56 -5.55 -3.07 -5.70
N ALA A 57 -4.48 -2.39 -6.09
CA ALA A 57 -4.21 -2.06 -7.48
C ALA A 57 -4.05 -3.32 -8.34
N ALA A 58 -3.38 -4.36 -7.83
CA ALA A 58 -3.26 -5.65 -8.52
C ALA A 58 -4.59 -6.41 -8.60
N ASN A 59 -5.40 -6.40 -7.54
CA ASN A 59 -6.70 -7.08 -7.48
C ASN A 59 -7.80 -6.43 -8.33
N ASN A 60 -7.57 -5.24 -8.89
CA ASN A 60 -8.42 -4.71 -9.96
C ASN A 60 -8.29 -5.52 -11.27
N GLN A 61 -7.32 -6.43 -11.37
CA GLN A 61 -7.39 -7.56 -12.30
C GLN A 61 -8.36 -8.59 -11.72
N ILE A 62 -9.65 -8.44 -12.06
CA ILE A 62 -10.76 -9.39 -11.92
C ILE A 62 -10.34 -10.74 -11.30
N VAL A 63 -10.25 -10.82 -9.98
CA VAL A 63 -10.39 -12.09 -9.28
C VAL A 63 -11.89 -12.30 -9.22
N THR A 64 -12.46 -12.98 -10.23
CA THR A 64 -13.80 -13.53 -10.13
C THR A 64 -13.82 -14.50 -8.97
N GLN A 65 -14.07 -14.00 -7.76
CA GLN A 65 -14.42 -14.84 -6.64
C GLN A 65 -15.62 -15.66 -7.10
N ALA A 66 -15.46 -16.99 -7.07
CA ALA A 66 -16.53 -17.89 -7.43
C ALA A 66 -17.79 -17.49 -6.65
N PRO A 67 -18.95 -17.31 -7.32
CA PRO A 67 -20.16 -16.90 -6.63
C PRO A 67 -20.48 -17.91 -5.52
N PRO A 68 -21.00 -17.48 -4.35
CA PRO A 68 -21.28 -18.38 -3.22
C PRO A 68 -22.15 -19.60 -3.59
N SER A 69 -23.00 -19.44 -4.62
CA SER A 69 -23.81 -20.51 -5.19
C SER A 69 -23.00 -21.65 -5.82
N LEU A 70 -21.80 -21.38 -6.33
CA LEU A 70 -20.90 -22.40 -6.88
C LEU A 70 -20.43 -23.34 -5.78
N TRP A 71 -20.01 -22.81 -4.62
CA TRP A 71 -19.53 -23.62 -3.51
C TRP A 71 -20.60 -24.55 -2.98
N LYS A 72 -21.87 -24.10 -2.91
CA LYS A 72 -23.00 -24.95 -2.55
C LYS A 72 -23.10 -26.17 -3.48
N LYS A 73 -22.94 -25.97 -4.79
CA LYS A 73 -22.94 -27.05 -5.78
C LYS A 73 -21.72 -27.97 -5.62
N VAL A 74 -20.51 -27.42 -5.47
CA VAL A 74 -19.26 -28.19 -5.31
C VAL A 74 -19.32 -29.13 -4.10
N TRP A 75 -19.86 -28.67 -2.98
CA TRP A 75 -19.98 -29.50 -1.78
C TRP A 75 -21.05 -30.59 -1.89
N GLN A 76 -22.10 -30.36 -2.68
CA GLN A 76 -23.16 -31.34 -2.97
C GLN A 76 -22.76 -32.43 -3.97
N LEU A 77 -21.66 -32.26 -4.72
CA LEU A 77 -21.18 -33.26 -5.66
C LEU A 77 -20.79 -34.56 -4.93
N LYS A 78 -21.22 -35.70 -5.47
CA LYS A 78 -20.81 -37.04 -5.04
C LYS A 78 -19.44 -37.41 -5.65
N VAL A 79 -18.43 -36.63 -5.32
CA VAL A 79 -17.04 -36.83 -5.75
C VAL A 79 -16.12 -37.02 -4.55
N PRO A 80 -14.99 -37.74 -4.70
CA PRO A 80 -13.96 -37.83 -3.67
C PRO A 80 -13.55 -36.46 -3.10
N PRO A 81 -13.33 -36.35 -1.78
CA PRO A 81 -12.93 -35.10 -1.13
C PRO A 81 -11.69 -34.44 -1.73
N LYS A 82 -10.77 -35.23 -2.30
CA LYS A 82 -9.57 -34.73 -2.97
C LYS A 82 -9.90 -33.80 -4.15
N ILE A 83 -10.96 -34.09 -4.90
CA ILE A 83 -11.39 -33.28 -6.05
C ILE A 83 -12.02 -31.97 -5.56
N LYS A 84 -12.83 -32.00 -4.50
CA LYS A 84 -13.41 -30.79 -3.89
C LYS A 84 -12.32 -29.84 -3.39
N ASN A 85 -11.29 -30.40 -2.73
CA ASN A 85 -10.13 -29.65 -2.27
C ASN A 85 -9.30 -29.07 -3.43
N PHE A 86 -9.14 -29.83 -4.52
CA PHE A 86 -8.46 -29.33 -5.71
C PHE A 86 -9.19 -28.11 -6.30
N ILE A 87 -10.51 -28.21 -6.50
CA ILE A 87 -11.33 -27.09 -6.99
C ILE A 87 -11.25 -25.88 -6.05
N TRP A 88 -11.30 -26.10 -4.74
CA TRP A 88 -11.11 -25.05 -3.73
C TRP A 88 -9.80 -24.29 -3.92
N ARG A 89 -8.68 -24.99 -4.07
CA ARG A 89 -7.34 -24.39 -4.20
C ARG A 89 -7.08 -23.69 -5.54
N VAL A 90 -7.85 -24.02 -6.57
CA VAL A 90 -7.69 -23.40 -7.91
C VAL A 90 -8.58 -22.17 -8.06
N CYS A 91 -9.75 -22.15 -7.43
CA CYS A 91 -10.73 -21.06 -7.55
C CYS A 91 -10.69 -20.03 -6.41
N TRP A 92 -9.84 -20.22 -5.41
CA TRP A 92 -9.59 -19.30 -4.30
C TRP A 92 -8.13 -18.85 -4.35
#